data_AF-A0A956FN09-F1
#
_entry.id   AF-A0A956FN09-F1
#
_cell.length_a   1.000
_cell.length_b   1.000
_cell.length_c   1.000
_cell.angle_alpha   90.00
_cell.angle_beta   90.00
_cell.angle_gamma   90.00
#
_symmetry.space_group_name_H-M   'P 1'
#
loop_
_entity.id
_entity.type
_entity.pdbx_description
1 polymer ?
#
loop_
_entity_poly.entity_id
_entity_poly.type
_entity_poly.pdbx_seq_one_letter_code
_entity_poly.pdbx_strand_id
1 'polypeptide(L)'
;LHLVGRLPTTSEYDRVKEGGDDELELILLEMMGEDAFYDRLVDLYNDTFLTDRYLRYTGFAVNLLNEEDFPNAGAWYEGQSDELREAINLAVAREPLDLIAYVVRNDRPFTEILTAPYMVFSPFSAQLYGVSPGFSDPSDPRELKEGTLTVVHEGAGVPFPHAGVLTSPMVLNRFPTTPTNRNRHRARKVLELFLATDILRIAERPIDPTQATNYNNPTRDDPNCIVCHKVIDPIAGAFQKFDEYDQEEFIPDQEWHQDMYAPGFGDEVMPVDAYGSAPQWLAGRIVEDPRFPLSTVYTIFTGLTGLEPLAYPADDDPDFKDKLAAWQAQDALLNDVADRFVADDYNLKTVVAGVVMSPYFRGANAKEELSAGEQIRLAAVGGGRLSTPGLLSRKIAAVTGASWYRRWDFSEYLLTDYQILYGGIDSDTITERLTSMSGLMAGVSARMANEVACGVTGWDFTKPPESRALFPYVGLDTMPETASGEAIPGAQDDIRANIQYLHERILGERLELDDPEIARTYALFVDLWKAGYADVTNGAENNWLVWSCQGRADPASDFELPDGERINTDENYTVRAWMGVMIYLLSDYRFLYE
;
A
#
# COMPACT_ATOMS: atom_id res chain seq x y z
N LEU A 1 11.99 2.53 -4.71
CA LEU A 1 11.04 1.42 -4.90
C LEU A 1 9.81 1.55 -4.02
N HIS A 2 9.94 1.59 -2.69
CA HIS A 2 8.80 1.64 -1.77
C HIS A 2 7.82 2.81 -1.97
N LEU A 3 8.32 4.02 -2.25
CA LEU A 3 7.48 5.22 -2.41
C LEU A 3 6.98 5.43 -3.85
N VAL A 4 7.89 5.39 -4.83
CA VAL A 4 7.62 5.81 -6.22
C VAL A 4 7.76 4.71 -7.27
N GLY A 5 7.99 3.45 -6.87
CA GLY A 5 8.03 2.33 -7.81
C GLY A 5 9.18 2.36 -8.84
N ARG A 6 10.19 3.22 -8.67
CA ARG A 6 11.41 3.28 -9.50
C ARG A 6 12.68 3.18 -8.67
N LEU A 7 13.80 2.92 -9.36
CA LEU A 7 15.15 3.04 -8.79
C LEU A 7 15.55 4.53 -8.69
N PRO A 8 16.41 4.91 -7.72
CA PRO A 8 16.98 6.25 -7.69
C PRO A 8 17.83 6.51 -8.94
N THR A 9 17.77 7.73 -9.44
CA THR A 9 18.59 8.22 -10.55
C THR A 9 20.04 8.42 -10.09
N THR A 10 20.98 8.47 -11.04
CA THR A 10 22.39 8.78 -10.73
C THR A 10 22.52 10.12 -10.01
N SER A 11 21.74 11.13 -10.43
CA SER A 11 21.76 12.45 -9.79
C SER A 11 21.26 12.41 -8.35
N GLU A 12 20.23 11.63 -8.04
CA GLU A 12 19.74 11.46 -6.67
C GLU A 12 20.80 10.76 -5.79
N TYR A 13 21.47 9.73 -6.31
CA TYR A 13 22.56 9.08 -5.58
C TYR A 13 23.73 10.01 -5.29
N ASP A 14 24.15 10.81 -6.27
CA ASP A 14 25.30 11.70 -6.12
C ASP A 14 25.00 12.84 -5.14
N ARG A 15 23.77 13.38 -5.18
CA ARG A 15 23.26 14.33 -4.18
C ARG A 15 23.35 13.77 -2.76
N VAL A 16 22.86 12.55 -2.51
CA VAL A 16 22.94 11.92 -1.17
C VAL A 16 24.40 11.67 -0.74
N LYS A 17 25.28 11.26 -1.66
CA LYS A 17 26.72 11.07 -1.34
C LYS A 17 27.39 12.37 -0.88
N GLU A 18 26.98 13.51 -1.45
CA GLU A 18 27.56 14.82 -1.14
C GLU A 18 26.91 15.48 0.08
N GLY A 19 25.58 15.41 0.20
CA GLY A 19 24.78 16.13 1.19
C GLY A 19 24.29 15.30 2.38
N GLY A 20 24.43 13.97 2.35
CA GLY A 20 24.03 13.09 3.44
C GLY A 20 22.52 13.04 3.69
N ASP A 21 22.13 12.94 4.96
CA ASP A 21 20.73 12.75 5.37
C ASP A 21 19.83 13.95 5.05
N ASP A 22 20.35 15.18 5.12
CA ASP A 22 19.58 16.40 4.76
C ASP A 22 19.13 16.35 3.29
N GLU A 23 20.02 15.89 2.41
CA GLU A 23 19.74 15.79 0.98
C GLU A 23 18.84 14.59 0.66
N LEU A 24 18.96 13.50 1.43
CA LEU A 24 18.05 12.37 1.33
C LEU A 24 16.62 12.79 1.66
N GLU A 25 16.41 13.57 2.72
CA GLU A 25 15.08 14.08 3.08
C GLU A 25 14.48 14.95 1.97
N LEU A 26 15.27 15.84 1.37
CA LEU A 26 14.83 16.65 0.22
C LEU A 26 14.42 15.79 -0.98
N ILE A 27 15.22 14.77 -1.31
CA ILE A 27 14.89 13.84 -2.41
C ILE A 27 13.61 13.06 -2.13
N LEU A 28 13.37 12.64 -0.88
CA LEU A 28 12.12 11.97 -0.51
C LEU A 28 10.91 12.90 -0.74
N LEU A 29 11.02 14.18 -0.39
CA LEU A 29 9.98 15.18 -0.64
C LEU A 29 9.72 15.39 -2.14
N GLU A 30 10.79 15.45 -2.96
CA GLU A 30 10.70 15.53 -4.41
C GLU A 30 10.02 14.29 -5.02
N MET A 31 10.41 13.09 -4.58
CA MET A 31 9.80 11.82 -5.00
C MET A 31 8.31 11.76 -4.66
N MET A 32 7.90 12.31 -3.51
CA MET A 32 6.49 12.41 -3.13
C MET A 32 5.69 13.40 -3.98
N GLY A 33 6.32 14.08 -4.95
CA GLY A 33 5.64 14.84 -6.01
C GLY A 33 5.22 13.99 -7.21
N GLU A 34 5.71 12.76 -7.35
CA GLU A 34 5.44 11.88 -8.50
C GLU A 34 4.07 11.19 -8.41
N ASP A 35 3.42 10.94 -9.55
CA ASP A 35 2.14 10.24 -9.62
C ASP A 35 2.14 8.88 -8.91
N ALA A 36 3.26 8.16 -9.04
CA ALA A 36 3.45 6.85 -8.43
C ALA A 36 3.38 6.87 -6.89
N PHE A 37 3.74 7.99 -6.25
CA PHE A 37 3.60 8.13 -4.80
C PHE A 37 2.13 8.16 -4.38
N TYR A 38 1.28 8.86 -5.12
CA TYR A 38 -0.14 8.95 -4.80
C TYR A 38 -0.87 7.62 -5.06
N ASP A 39 -0.48 6.87 -6.10
CA ASP A 39 -0.97 5.51 -6.32
C ASP A 39 -0.58 4.60 -5.12
N ARG A 40 0.66 4.71 -4.61
CA ARG A 40 1.11 3.99 -3.42
C ARG A 40 0.39 4.43 -2.14
N LEU A 41 0.03 5.70 -2.04
CA LEU A 41 -0.69 6.27 -0.90
C LEU A 41 -2.12 5.73 -0.84
N VAL A 42 -2.80 5.64 -1.99
CA VAL A 42 -4.11 4.99 -2.12
C VAL A 42 -4.04 3.52 -1.69
N ASP A 43 -3.03 2.77 -2.17
CA ASP A 43 -2.80 1.39 -1.74
C ASP A 43 -2.61 1.29 -0.20
N LEU A 44 -1.89 2.23 0.40
CA LEU A 44 -1.59 2.26 1.84
C LEU A 44 -2.86 2.49 2.66
N TYR A 45 -3.63 3.53 2.32
CA TYR A 45 -4.83 3.86 3.06
C TYR A 45 -5.99 2.89 2.79
N ASN A 46 -6.00 2.18 1.66
CA ASN A 46 -6.96 1.09 1.48
C ASN A 46 -6.77 -0.04 2.49
N ASP A 47 -5.56 -0.31 2.99
CA ASP A 47 -5.37 -1.29 4.06
C ASP A 47 -6.10 -0.91 5.36
N THR A 48 -6.49 0.37 5.49
CA THR A 48 -7.19 0.94 6.63
C THR A 48 -8.68 1.14 6.36
N PHE A 49 -9.02 1.77 5.24
CA PHE A 49 -10.41 2.06 4.86
C PHE A 49 -11.12 0.87 4.23
N LEU A 50 -10.40 0.00 3.53
CA LEU A 50 -10.89 -1.25 2.95
C LEU A 50 -12.08 -1.05 1.99
N THR A 51 -12.08 0.05 1.23
CA THR A 51 -13.14 0.37 0.26
C THR A 51 -12.93 -0.27 -1.12
N ASP A 52 -11.73 -0.77 -1.42
CA ASP A 52 -11.50 -1.61 -2.61
C ASP A 52 -12.33 -2.92 -2.59
N ARG A 53 -12.97 -3.23 -1.46
CA ARG A 53 -14.01 -4.27 -1.34
C ARG A 53 -15.06 -4.16 -2.45
N TYR A 54 -15.38 -2.92 -2.82
CA TYR A 54 -16.41 -2.61 -3.81
C TYR A 54 -15.92 -2.75 -5.26
N LEU A 55 -14.70 -3.22 -5.49
CA LEU A 55 -14.16 -3.51 -6.82
C LEU A 55 -14.32 -4.99 -7.23
N ARG A 56 -14.89 -5.83 -6.36
CA ARG A 56 -15.05 -7.27 -6.60
C ARG A 56 -15.86 -7.60 -7.85
N TYR A 57 -16.82 -6.75 -8.20
CA TYR A 57 -17.56 -6.80 -9.46
C TYR A 57 -18.04 -5.40 -9.84
N THR A 58 -18.20 -5.16 -11.14
CA THR A 58 -18.68 -3.89 -11.68
C THR A 58 -20.08 -3.57 -11.15
N GLY A 59 -20.22 -2.41 -10.51
CA GLY A 59 -21.47 -1.92 -9.93
C GLY A 59 -21.64 -2.18 -8.44
N PHE A 60 -20.74 -2.90 -7.76
CA PHE A 60 -20.89 -3.11 -6.32
C PHE A 60 -20.95 -1.78 -5.54
N ALA A 61 -20.05 -0.84 -5.80
CA ALA A 61 -20.07 0.47 -5.12
C ALA A 61 -21.35 1.25 -5.43
N VAL A 62 -21.79 1.24 -6.70
CA VAL A 62 -22.95 2.00 -7.17
C VAL A 62 -24.26 1.44 -6.63
N ASN A 63 -24.39 0.11 -6.58
CA ASN A 63 -25.59 -0.59 -6.10
C ASN A 63 -25.85 -0.41 -4.61
N LEU A 64 -24.89 0.13 -3.86
CA LEU A 64 -25.06 0.49 -2.46
C LEU A 64 -25.72 1.85 -2.28
N LEU A 65 -25.65 2.71 -3.30
CA LEU A 65 -26.19 4.07 -3.21
C LEU A 65 -27.71 4.06 -3.26
N ASN A 66 -28.34 4.74 -2.31
CA ASN A 66 -29.76 5.04 -2.30
C ASN A 66 -30.18 5.77 -3.58
N GLU A 67 -31.09 5.18 -4.35
CA GLU A 67 -31.51 5.71 -5.64
C GLU A 67 -32.39 6.98 -5.52
N GLU A 68 -32.95 7.29 -4.35
CA GLU A 68 -33.63 8.56 -4.13
C GLU A 68 -32.58 9.68 -3.97
N ASP A 69 -31.66 9.51 -3.02
CA ASP A 69 -30.57 10.46 -2.74
C ASP A 69 -29.64 10.65 -3.96
N PHE A 70 -29.39 9.58 -4.71
CA PHE A 70 -28.49 9.54 -5.87
C PHE A 70 -29.19 8.96 -7.13
N PRO A 71 -30.05 9.74 -7.82
CA PRO A 71 -30.91 9.21 -8.89
C PRO A 71 -30.20 8.56 -10.09
N ASN A 72 -28.95 8.96 -10.34
CA ASN A 72 -28.15 8.38 -11.42
C ASN A 72 -27.63 6.97 -11.08
N ALA A 73 -27.60 6.55 -9.81
CA ALA A 73 -27.18 5.21 -9.40
C ALA A 73 -28.12 4.09 -9.90
N GLY A 74 -29.37 4.42 -10.21
CA GLY A 74 -30.34 3.48 -10.77
C GLY A 74 -30.26 3.36 -12.30
N ALA A 75 -31.38 3.63 -12.97
CA ALA A 75 -31.55 3.34 -14.41
C ALA A 75 -30.55 4.05 -15.35
N TRP A 76 -29.98 5.19 -14.95
CA TRP A 76 -28.96 5.88 -15.76
C TRP A 76 -27.67 5.05 -15.82
N TYR A 77 -27.18 4.59 -14.67
CA TYR A 77 -25.95 3.79 -14.58
C TYR A 77 -26.09 2.46 -15.32
N GLU A 78 -27.23 1.77 -15.15
CA GLU A 78 -27.53 0.51 -15.85
C GLU A 78 -27.62 0.67 -17.38
N GLY A 79 -27.86 1.89 -17.87
CA GLY A 79 -27.88 2.22 -19.29
C GLY A 79 -26.52 2.50 -19.92
N GLN A 80 -25.43 2.57 -19.15
CA GLN A 80 -24.08 2.88 -19.65
C GLN A 80 -23.34 1.66 -20.21
N SER A 81 -22.27 1.90 -20.97
CA SER A 81 -21.37 0.83 -21.44
C SER A 81 -20.60 0.18 -20.29
N ASP A 82 -20.23 -1.08 -20.44
CA ASP A 82 -19.51 -1.84 -19.41
C ASP A 82 -18.20 -1.16 -18.99
N GLU A 83 -17.45 -0.59 -19.94
CA GLU A 83 -16.20 0.13 -19.67
C GLU A 83 -16.43 1.39 -18.82
N LEU A 84 -17.54 2.11 -19.07
CA LEU A 84 -17.87 3.31 -18.29
C LEU A 84 -18.39 2.93 -16.91
N ARG A 85 -19.17 1.84 -16.82
CA ARG A 85 -19.65 1.31 -15.54
C ARG A 85 -18.50 0.89 -14.64
N GLU A 86 -17.48 0.22 -15.20
CA GLU A 86 -16.27 -0.16 -14.47
C GLU A 86 -15.51 1.07 -13.96
N ALA A 87 -15.28 2.07 -14.83
CA ALA A 87 -14.61 3.31 -14.45
C ALA A 87 -15.38 4.10 -13.37
N ILE A 88 -16.71 4.18 -13.47
CA ILE A 88 -17.56 4.81 -12.45
C ILE A 88 -17.48 4.04 -11.14
N ASN A 89 -17.62 2.71 -11.17
CA ASN A 89 -17.56 1.88 -9.96
C ASN A 89 -16.22 2.04 -9.23
N LEU A 90 -15.12 2.07 -9.98
CA LEU A 90 -13.78 2.33 -9.44
C LEU A 90 -13.70 3.71 -8.75
N ALA A 91 -14.13 4.76 -9.46
CA ALA A 91 -14.07 6.12 -8.94
C ALA A 91 -14.93 6.32 -7.67
N VAL A 92 -16.10 5.68 -7.62
CA VAL A 92 -16.99 5.76 -6.45
C VAL A 92 -16.42 4.97 -5.28
N ALA A 93 -15.98 3.73 -5.51
CA ALA A 93 -15.36 2.89 -4.47
C ALA A 93 -14.15 3.58 -3.80
N ARG A 94 -13.38 4.34 -4.58
CA ARG A 94 -12.15 4.99 -4.12
C ARG A 94 -12.31 6.47 -3.76
N GLU A 95 -13.52 7.03 -3.78
CA GLU A 95 -13.75 8.44 -3.41
C GLU A 95 -13.08 8.87 -2.07
N PRO A 96 -13.06 8.08 -0.96
CA PRO A 96 -12.38 8.54 0.25
C PRO A 96 -10.86 8.52 0.11
N LEU A 97 -10.32 7.59 -0.70
CA LEU A 97 -8.89 7.48 -0.98
C LEU A 97 -8.44 8.58 -1.94
N ASP A 98 -9.29 8.96 -2.89
CA ASP A 98 -9.07 10.09 -3.79
C ASP A 98 -9.02 11.41 -3.02
N LEU A 99 -9.85 11.59 -1.97
CA LEU A 99 -9.76 12.78 -1.10
C LEU A 99 -8.41 12.85 -0.39
N ILE A 100 -7.93 11.72 0.15
CA ILE A 100 -6.60 11.62 0.80
C ILE A 100 -5.51 11.98 -0.21
N ALA A 101 -5.53 11.37 -1.40
CA ALA A 101 -4.56 11.65 -2.45
C ALA A 101 -4.62 13.11 -2.91
N TYR A 102 -5.81 13.69 -3.04
CA TYR A 102 -6.00 15.09 -3.42
C TYR A 102 -5.42 16.06 -2.39
N VAL A 103 -5.72 15.88 -1.11
CA VAL A 103 -5.19 16.73 -0.02
C VAL A 103 -3.67 16.72 -0.02
N VAL A 104 -3.06 15.53 -0.10
CA VAL A 104 -1.60 15.36 -0.07
C VAL A 104 -0.93 15.85 -1.35
N ARG A 105 -1.57 15.68 -2.52
CA ARG A 105 -1.07 16.15 -3.81
C ARG A 105 -1.01 17.68 -3.90
N ASN A 106 -1.92 18.35 -3.21
CA ASN A 106 -2.00 19.81 -3.20
C ASN A 106 -1.33 20.45 -1.96
N ASP A 107 -0.53 19.67 -1.21
CA ASP A 107 0.17 20.12 0.00
C ASP A 107 -0.75 20.83 1.00
N ARG A 108 -1.98 20.33 1.14
CA ARG A 108 -2.98 20.88 2.05
C ARG A 108 -2.91 20.23 3.44
N PRO A 109 -3.40 20.91 4.49
CA PRO A 109 -3.48 20.33 5.82
C PRO A 109 -4.25 19.02 5.82
N PHE A 110 -3.63 17.96 6.32
CA PHE A 110 -4.24 16.62 6.31
C PHE A 110 -5.50 16.53 7.19
N THR A 111 -5.73 17.50 8.08
CA THR A 111 -6.99 17.67 8.81
C THR A 111 -8.20 17.83 7.87
N GLU A 112 -7.97 18.25 6.62
CA GLU A 112 -8.99 18.40 5.57
C GLU A 112 -9.63 17.06 5.18
N ILE A 113 -8.98 15.91 5.40
CA ILE A 113 -9.62 14.60 5.14
C ILE A 113 -10.88 14.39 5.98
N LEU A 114 -11.03 15.11 7.11
CA LEU A 114 -12.23 15.08 7.96
C LEU A 114 -13.05 16.37 7.86
N THR A 115 -12.41 17.49 7.60
CA THR A 115 -13.04 18.81 7.69
C THR A 115 -13.48 19.38 6.34
N ALA A 116 -13.16 18.72 5.23
CA ALA A 116 -13.55 19.14 3.90
C ALA A 116 -15.09 19.33 3.82
N PRO A 117 -15.58 20.55 3.49
CA PRO A 117 -16.99 20.82 3.26
C PRO A 117 -17.42 20.43 1.84
N TYR A 118 -16.66 19.53 1.21
CA TYR A 118 -16.80 19.12 -0.18
C TYR A 118 -16.39 17.64 -0.31
N MET A 119 -16.71 17.07 -1.46
CA MET A 119 -16.16 15.82 -1.97
C MET A 119 -15.25 16.12 -3.17
N VAL A 120 -14.28 15.26 -3.45
CA VAL A 120 -13.51 15.31 -4.69
C VAL A 120 -14.11 14.35 -5.72
N PHE A 121 -14.22 14.83 -6.95
CA PHE A 121 -14.79 14.08 -8.06
C PHE A 121 -13.73 13.88 -9.14
N SER A 122 -13.68 12.68 -9.69
CA SER A 122 -13.07 12.43 -11.00
C SER A 122 -14.10 12.69 -12.10
N PRO A 123 -13.70 12.72 -13.39
CA PRO A 123 -14.65 12.80 -14.49
C PRO A 123 -15.70 11.68 -14.48
N PHE A 124 -15.43 10.55 -13.81
CA PHE A 124 -16.31 9.39 -13.74
C PHE A 124 -17.30 9.50 -12.57
N SER A 125 -16.82 9.73 -11.33
CA SER A 125 -17.72 9.86 -10.17
C SER A 125 -18.62 11.08 -10.29
N ALA A 126 -18.15 12.17 -10.92
CA ALA A 126 -18.96 13.36 -11.18
C ALA A 126 -20.25 13.06 -11.97
N GLN A 127 -20.18 12.17 -12.96
CA GLN A 127 -21.34 11.79 -13.77
C GLN A 127 -22.38 11.05 -12.95
N LEU A 128 -21.93 10.13 -12.09
CA LEU A 128 -22.82 9.41 -11.17
C LEU A 128 -23.46 10.36 -10.15
N TYR A 129 -22.69 11.27 -9.55
CA TYR A 129 -23.23 12.22 -8.58
C TYR A 129 -23.98 13.40 -9.20
N GLY A 130 -24.08 13.48 -10.53
CA GLY A 130 -24.79 14.55 -11.22
C GLY A 130 -24.14 15.93 -11.08
N VAL A 131 -22.83 15.98 -10.82
CA VAL A 131 -22.06 17.22 -10.63
C VAL A 131 -21.18 17.53 -11.85
N SER A 132 -20.89 18.81 -12.10
CA SER A 132 -20.05 19.24 -13.23
C SER A 132 -19.04 20.31 -12.79
N PRO A 133 -17.95 19.90 -12.11
CA PRO A 133 -16.97 20.83 -11.53
C PRO A 133 -15.96 21.41 -12.54
N GLY A 134 -16.07 21.07 -13.84
CA GLY A 134 -15.27 21.67 -14.92
C GLY A 134 -13.90 21.01 -15.12
N PHE A 135 -13.89 19.76 -15.60
CA PHE A 135 -12.67 19.03 -15.98
C PHE A 135 -12.07 19.55 -17.28
N SER A 136 -10.74 19.54 -17.35
CA SER A 136 -9.95 19.88 -18.54
C SER A 136 -9.86 18.69 -19.49
N ASP A 137 -9.65 17.49 -18.94
CA ASP A 137 -9.67 16.22 -19.64
C ASP A 137 -10.75 15.31 -19.03
N PRO A 138 -11.89 15.11 -19.71
CA PRO A 138 -12.97 14.27 -19.19
C PRO A 138 -12.65 12.77 -19.22
N SER A 139 -11.47 12.37 -19.70
CA SER A 139 -11.01 10.98 -19.73
C SER A 139 -9.90 10.67 -18.72
N ASP A 140 -9.36 11.69 -18.03
CA ASP A 140 -8.31 11.50 -17.04
C ASP A 140 -8.92 11.17 -15.65
N PRO A 141 -8.81 9.92 -15.16
CA PRO A 141 -9.31 9.55 -13.83
C PRO A 141 -8.58 10.28 -12.70
N ARG A 142 -7.38 10.84 -12.94
CA ARG A 142 -6.58 11.54 -11.94
C ARG A 142 -6.88 13.03 -11.86
N GLU A 143 -7.66 13.60 -12.78
CA GLU A 143 -8.11 14.99 -12.66
C GLU A 143 -9.22 15.07 -11.62
N LEU A 144 -8.84 15.32 -10.36
CA LEU A 144 -9.77 15.48 -9.24
C LEU A 144 -10.20 16.95 -9.07
N LYS A 145 -11.50 17.18 -8.88
CA LYS A 145 -12.07 18.51 -8.63
C LYS A 145 -13.00 18.50 -7.44
N GLU A 146 -12.97 19.56 -6.64
CA GLU A 146 -13.87 19.75 -5.52
C GLU A 146 -15.30 20.05 -6.00
N GLY A 147 -16.29 19.58 -5.22
CA GLY A 147 -17.67 19.97 -5.39
C GLY A 147 -18.53 19.60 -4.20
N THR A 148 -19.77 20.06 -4.21
CA THR A 148 -20.75 19.78 -3.16
C THR A 148 -21.91 18.97 -3.74
N LEU A 149 -22.34 17.97 -2.99
CA LEU A 149 -23.52 17.17 -3.30
C LEU A 149 -24.81 17.84 -2.80
N THR A 150 -25.87 17.67 -3.58
CA THR A 150 -27.26 17.86 -3.15
C THR A 150 -27.96 16.52 -3.37
N VAL A 151 -28.49 15.96 -2.29
CA VAL A 151 -29.27 14.71 -2.34
C VAL A 151 -30.76 15.02 -2.42
N VAL A 152 -31.58 14.04 -2.77
CA VAL A 152 -33.03 14.19 -2.83
C VAL A 152 -33.67 13.44 -1.65
N HIS A 153 -34.28 14.19 -0.74
CA HIS A 153 -35.03 13.63 0.40
C HIS A 153 -36.50 14.03 0.28
N GLU A 154 -37.41 13.06 0.28
CA GLU A 154 -38.85 13.26 0.10
C GLU A 154 -39.20 14.13 -1.12
N GLY A 155 -38.46 13.96 -2.22
CA GLY A 155 -38.61 14.72 -3.47
C GLY A 155 -38.11 16.17 -3.44
N ALA A 156 -37.42 16.60 -2.38
CA ALA A 156 -36.77 17.91 -2.28
C ALA A 156 -35.25 17.79 -2.29
N GLY A 157 -34.57 18.73 -2.96
CA GLY A 157 -33.11 18.81 -2.93
C GLY A 157 -32.62 19.34 -1.57
N VAL A 158 -31.79 18.56 -0.89
CA VAL A 158 -31.20 18.90 0.41
C VAL A 158 -29.67 18.91 0.29
N PRO A 159 -28.97 19.94 0.81
CA PRO A 159 -27.51 19.94 0.85
C PRO A 159 -26.98 18.74 1.64
N PHE A 160 -26.08 17.97 1.03
CA PHE A 160 -25.45 16.84 1.71
C PHE A 160 -24.46 17.34 2.78
N PRO A 161 -24.43 16.75 3.99
CA PRO A 161 -23.63 17.25 5.10
C PRO A 161 -22.16 16.81 4.98
N HIS A 162 -21.39 17.37 4.05
CA HIS A 162 -19.96 17.02 3.88
C HIS A 162 -19.12 17.24 5.16
N ALA A 163 -18.41 16.19 5.57
CA ALA A 163 -17.35 16.18 6.58
C ALA A 163 -16.24 15.18 6.15
N GLY A 164 -15.65 15.44 4.99
CA GLY A 164 -14.61 14.61 4.38
C GLY A 164 -14.97 13.12 4.36
N VAL A 165 -14.03 12.25 4.75
CA VAL A 165 -14.22 10.80 4.76
C VAL A 165 -15.27 10.33 5.77
N LEU A 166 -15.63 11.12 6.79
CA LEU A 166 -16.65 10.71 7.76
C LEU A 166 -18.04 10.56 7.13
N THR A 167 -18.31 11.33 6.06
CA THR A 167 -19.59 11.31 5.35
C THR A 167 -19.46 10.81 3.93
N SER A 168 -18.32 10.20 3.56
CA SER A 168 -18.20 9.50 2.29
C SER A 168 -19.22 8.36 2.25
N PRO A 169 -20.10 8.30 1.22
CA PRO A 169 -20.98 7.16 0.99
C PRO A 169 -20.31 5.80 1.15
N MET A 170 -19.10 5.63 0.58
CA MET A 170 -18.40 4.34 0.66
C MET A 170 -17.85 4.04 2.05
N VAL A 171 -17.44 5.05 2.83
CA VAL A 171 -17.01 4.84 4.23
C VAL A 171 -18.20 4.50 5.13
N LEU A 172 -19.34 5.17 4.94
CA LEU A 172 -20.58 4.91 5.67
C LEU A 172 -21.10 3.48 5.42
N ASN A 173 -21.01 3.01 4.17
CA ASN A 173 -21.30 1.63 3.78
C ASN A 173 -20.29 0.62 4.33
N ARG A 174 -19.01 1.02 4.41
CA ARG A 174 -17.94 0.12 4.83
C ARG A 174 -17.95 -0.16 6.32
N PHE A 175 -18.39 0.84 7.08
CA PHE A 175 -18.54 0.80 8.52
C PHE A 175 -20.02 1.00 8.86
N PRO A 176 -20.86 -0.03 8.64
CA PRO A 176 -22.30 0.12 8.72
C PRO A 176 -22.78 0.30 10.16
N THR A 177 -23.99 0.82 10.29
CA THR A 177 -24.78 0.86 11.52
C THR A 177 -25.97 -0.11 11.41
N THR A 178 -26.63 -0.36 12.53
CA THR A 178 -27.89 -1.10 12.60
C THR A 178 -28.77 -0.50 13.69
N PRO A 179 -30.08 -0.81 13.73
CA PRO A 179 -30.96 -0.31 14.79
C PRO A 179 -30.61 -0.74 16.21
N THR A 180 -29.77 -1.78 16.35
CA THR A 180 -29.27 -2.24 17.64
C THR A 180 -27.92 -1.63 17.99
N ASN A 181 -27.04 -1.42 17.00
CA ASN A 181 -25.74 -0.83 17.21
C ASN A 181 -25.81 0.69 17.36
N ARG A 182 -26.67 1.37 16.58
CA ARG A 182 -26.95 2.81 16.60
C ARG A 182 -25.68 3.65 16.49
N ASN A 183 -24.96 3.49 15.38
CA ASN A 183 -23.72 4.17 15.01
C ASN A 183 -22.49 3.90 15.89
N ARG A 184 -22.57 3.01 16.89
CA ARG A 184 -21.42 2.65 17.73
C ARG A 184 -20.28 1.98 16.94
N HIS A 185 -20.58 1.26 15.87
CA HIS A 185 -19.56 0.70 14.98
C HIS A 185 -18.78 1.82 14.29
N ARG A 186 -19.48 2.83 13.74
CA ARG A 186 -18.86 4.03 13.14
C ARG A 186 -18.02 4.78 14.17
N ALA A 187 -18.55 4.98 15.37
CA ALA A 187 -17.81 5.62 16.47
C ALA A 187 -16.56 4.85 16.88
N ARG A 188 -16.63 3.51 16.96
CA ARG A 188 -15.44 2.67 17.17
C ARG A 188 -14.41 2.92 16.07
N LYS A 189 -14.85 2.95 14.80
CA LYS A 189 -13.95 3.17 13.67
C LYS A 189 -13.35 4.58 13.66
N VAL A 190 -14.09 5.61 14.06
CA VAL A 190 -13.53 6.95 14.28
C VAL A 190 -12.40 6.93 15.32
N LEU A 191 -12.60 6.24 16.46
CA LEU A 191 -11.58 6.11 17.51
C LEU A 191 -10.33 5.37 17.02
N GLU A 192 -10.54 4.28 16.27
CA GLU A 192 -9.49 3.42 15.73
C GLU A 192 -8.68 4.14 14.64
N LEU A 193 -9.36 4.81 13.71
CA LEU A 193 -8.77 5.40 12.51
C LEU A 193 -8.12 6.77 12.76
N PHE A 194 -8.72 7.59 13.62
CA PHE A 194 -8.36 9.01 13.72
C PHE A 194 -7.92 9.45 15.11
N LEU A 195 -7.96 8.57 16.11
CA LEU A 195 -7.65 8.93 17.50
C LEU A 195 -6.75 7.92 18.19
N ALA A 196 -6.03 7.07 17.45
CA ALA A 196 -5.09 6.08 17.99
C ALA A 196 -5.66 5.27 19.17
N THR A 197 -6.97 4.98 19.14
CA THR A 197 -7.70 4.45 20.29
C THR A 197 -8.47 3.19 19.90
N ASP A 198 -8.01 2.03 20.38
CA ASP A 198 -8.81 0.80 20.33
C ASP A 198 -9.69 0.69 21.59
N ILE A 199 -10.95 1.12 21.46
CA ILE A 199 -11.94 1.07 22.55
C ILE A 199 -12.16 -0.34 23.11
N LEU A 200 -11.91 -1.39 22.34
CA LEU A 200 -12.10 -2.77 22.79
C LEU A 200 -10.98 -3.22 23.75
N ARG A 201 -9.81 -2.57 23.71
CA ARG A 201 -8.68 -2.86 24.61
C ARG A 201 -8.73 -2.10 25.94
N ILE A 202 -9.47 -1.00 26.02
CA ILE A 202 -9.50 -0.12 27.22
C ILE A 202 -10.15 -0.80 28.44
N ALA A 203 -10.93 -1.87 28.24
CA ALA A 203 -11.59 -2.59 29.32
C ALA A 203 -11.73 -4.09 29.01
N GLU A 204 -10.67 -4.73 28.52
CA GLU A 204 -10.68 -6.16 28.26
C GLU A 204 -10.88 -6.94 29.57
N ARG A 205 -12.10 -7.48 29.74
CA ARG A 205 -12.48 -8.25 30.93
C ARG A 205 -13.56 -9.26 30.58
N PRO A 206 -13.64 -10.40 31.30
CA PRO A 206 -14.80 -11.27 31.21
C PRO A 206 -16.06 -10.53 31.65
N ILE A 207 -17.06 -10.45 30.76
CA ILE A 207 -18.38 -9.90 31.07
C ILE A 207 -19.35 -11.08 31.16
N ASP A 208 -20.04 -11.22 32.30
CA ASP A 208 -21.16 -12.15 32.44
C ASP A 208 -22.44 -11.45 31.89
N PRO A 209 -22.96 -11.87 30.72
CA PRO A 209 -24.10 -11.22 30.09
C PRO A 209 -25.39 -11.33 30.92
N THR A 210 -25.46 -12.26 31.89
CA THR A 210 -26.62 -12.38 32.78
C THR A 210 -26.69 -11.25 33.81
N GLN A 211 -25.55 -10.60 34.13
CA GLN A 211 -25.55 -9.46 35.06
C GLN A 211 -26.20 -8.22 34.45
N ALA A 212 -26.11 -8.07 33.12
CA ALA A 212 -26.72 -6.96 32.40
C ALA A 212 -28.25 -6.95 32.55
N THR A 213 -28.91 -8.11 32.75
CA THR A 213 -30.37 -8.16 32.91
C THR A 213 -30.88 -7.53 34.20
N ASN A 214 -30.00 -7.16 35.13
CA ASN A 214 -30.35 -6.44 36.35
C ASN A 214 -30.60 -4.94 36.12
N TYR A 215 -30.32 -4.44 34.92
CA TYR A 215 -30.44 -3.02 34.57
C TYR A 215 -31.47 -2.81 33.47
N ASN A 216 -32.27 -1.75 33.58
CA ASN A 216 -33.24 -1.39 32.54
C ASN A 216 -32.54 -0.91 31.26
N ASN A 217 -31.47 -0.13 31.41
CA ASN A 217 -30.59 0.24 30.32
C ASN A 217 -29.14 -0.10 30.69
N PRO A 218 -28.66 -1.31 30.37
CA PRO A 218 -27.32 -1.74 30.74
C PRO A 218 -26.23 -0.79 30.23
N THR A 219 -26.40 -0.23 29.02
CA THR A 219 -25.43 0.69 28.42
C THR A 219 -25.28 2.02 29.18
N ARG A 220 -26.29 2.39 29.98
CA ARG A 220 -26.31 3.61 30.79
C ARG A 220 -26.16 3.39 32.28
N ASP A 221 -26.58 2.22 32.77
CA ASP A 221 -26.76 1.96 34.19
C ASP A 221 -25.79 0.89 34.74
N ASP A 222 -25.29 -0.03 33.90
CA ASP A 222 -24.34 -1.06 34.33
C ASP A 222 -22.90 -0.50 34.34
N PRO A 223 -22.22 -0.45 35.49
CA PRO A 223 -20.81 0.00 35.57
C PRO A 223 -19.87 -0.77 34.65
N ASN A 224 -20.22 -2.00 34.25
CA ASN A 224 -19.43 -2.79 33.32
C ASN A 224 -19.54 -2.31 31.87
N CYS A 225 -20.67 -1.73 31.49
CA CYS A 225 -20.93 -1.24 30.14
C CYS A 225 -20.63 0.27 30.00
N ILE A 226 -20.92 1.05 31.05
CA ILE A 226 -20.75 2.52 31.06
C ILE A 226 -19.34 2.96 30.65
N VAL A 227 -18.31 2.20 31.00
CA VAL A 227 -16.90 2.55 30.73
C VAL A 227 -16.64 2.80 29.23
N CYS A 228 -17.24 2.00 28.35
CA CYS A 228 -17.10 2.18 26.90
C CYS A 228 -18.23 3.08 26.37
N HIS A 229 -19.45 2.91 26.89
CA HIS A 229 -20.62 3.63 26.37
C HIS A 229 -20.56 5.15 26.55
N LYS A 230 -19.95 5.64 27.64
CA LYS A 230 -19.70 7.08 27.82
C LYS A 230 -18.75 7.68 26.78
N VAL A 231 -17.90 6.86 26.17
CA VAL A 231 -16.94 7.31 25.15
C VAL A 231 -17.53 7.17 23.76
N ILE A 232 -18.18 6.05 23.47
CA ILE A 232 -18.60 5.68 22.11
C ILE A 232 -19.96 6.27 21.72
N ASP A 233 -20.92 6.36 22.65
CA ASP A 233 -22.27 6.85 22.35
C ASP A 233 -22.28 8.33 21.93
N PRO A 234 -21.50 9.24 22.55
CA PRO A 234 -21.43 10.63 22.09
C PRO A 234 -20.94 10.79 20.65
N ILE A 235 -19.91 10.03 20.27
CA ILE A 235 -19.38 10.03 18.89
C ILE A 235 -20.40 9.41 17.93
N ALA A 236 -21.10 8.36 18.34
CA ALA A 236 -22.15 7.73 17.54
C ALA A 236 -23.28 8.73 17.20
N GLY A 237 -23.55 9.67 18.11
CA GLY A 237 -24.48 10.78 17.90
C GLY A 237 -24.13 11.73 16.76
N ALA A 238 -22.87 11.77 16.32
CA ALA A 238 -22.48 12.57 15.16
C ALA A 238 -23.08 12.04 13.84
N PHE A 239 -23.40 10.74 13.77
CA PHE A 239 -23.96 10.09 12.58
C PHE A 239 -25.49 9.93 12.66
N GLN A 240 -26.14 10.64 13.57
CA GLN A 240 -27.58 10.49 13.87
C GLN A 240 -28.53 10.79 12.70
N LYS A 241 -28.03 11.40 11.63
CA LYS A 241 -28.81 11.81 10.45
C LYS A 241 -28.63 10.87 9.26
N PHE A 242 -27.96 9.74 9.45
CA PHE A 242 -27.85 8.68 8.45
C PHE A 242 -28.70 7.48 8.87
N ASP A 243 -29.33 6.83 7.89
CA ASP A 243 -30.26 5.73 8.15
C ASP A 243 -29.56 4.50 8.74
N GLU A 244 -30.34 3.66 9.43
CA GLU A 244 -29.86 2.47 10.13
C GLU A 244 -29.93 1.18 9.29
N TYR A 245 -30.59 1.23 8.13
CA TYR A 245 -30.75 0.15 7.17
C TYR A 245 -30.07 0.47 5.83
N ASP A 246 -30.15 1.72 5.40
CA ASP A 246 -29.49 2.27 4.23
C ASP A 246 -28.35 3.22 4.68
N GLN A 247 -27.10 2.90 4.36
CA GLN A 247 -26.00 3.34 5.22
C GLN A 247 -25.64 4.82 5.03
N GLU A 248 -25.74 5.30 3.80
CA GLU A 248 -25.40 6.66 3.39
C GLU A 248 -26.61 7.55 3.14
N GLU A 249 -27.83 6.99 3.16
CA GLU A 249 -29.09 7.74 3.05
C GLU A 249 -29.15 8.81 4.14
N PHE A 250 -29.36 10.06 3.74
CA PHE A 250 -29.35 11.21 4.63
C PHE A 250 -30.77 11.65 5.01
N ILE A 251 -31.11 11.47 6.29
CA ILE A 251 -32.41 11.81 6.87
C ILE A 251 -32.26 13.03 7.79
N PRO A 252 -32.43 14.27 7.29
CA PRO A 252 -32.18 15.50 8.04
C PRO A 252 -33.09 15.67 9.27
N ASP A 253 -34.29 15.08 9.26
CA ASP A 253 -35.28 15.16 10.33
C ASP A 253 -35.16 14.02 11.36
N GLN A 254 -34.24 13.07 11.18
CA GLN A 254 -34.01 11.96 12.12
C GLN A 254 -33.61 12.45 13.52
N GLU A 255 -34.29 11.98 14.56
CA GLU A 255 -34.00 12.37 15.95
C GLU A 255 -33.01 11.43 16.64
N TRP A 256 -32.23 11.96 17.60
CA TRP A 256 -31.32 11.15 18.40
C TRP A 256 -32.05 10.23 19.40
N HIS A 257 -31.49 9.02 19.57
CA HIS A 257 -31.90 8.03 20.56
C HIS A 257 -31.74 8.56 22.00
N GLN A 258 -32.86 8.94 22.62
CA GLN A 258 -32.88 9.56 23.96
C GLN A 258 -32.41 8.62 25.09
N ASP A 259 -32.39 7.31 24.85
CA ASP A 259 -31.89 6.29 25.75
C ASP A 259 -30.37 6.06 25.65
N MET A 260 -29.65 6.75 24.76
CA MET A 260 -28.19 6.75 24.67
C MET A 260 -27.58 7.99 25.34
N TYR A 261 -26.26 8.01 25.59
CA TYR A 261 -25.60 9.26 25.99
C TYR A 261 -25.79 10.33 24.90
N ALA A 262 -25.79 11.61 25.32
CA ALA A 262 -25.99 12.71 24.38
C ALA A 262 -24.83 12.76 23.36
N PRO A 263 -25.09 13.15 22.10
CA PRO A 263 -24.06 13.41 21.11
C PRO A 263 -23.00 14.37 21.65
N GLY A 264 -21.74 14.14 21.31
CA GLY A 264 -20.62 14.89 21.89
C GLY A 264 -19.27 14.26 21.63
N PHE A 265 -18.23 14.81 22.25
CA PHE A 265 -16.86 14.34 22.14
C PHE A 265 -16.12 14.56 23.46
N GLY A 266 -15.52 13.50 24.03
CA GLY A 266 -14.95 13.56 25.37
C GLY A 266 -15.99 13.98 26.41
N ASP A 267 -15.68 15.02 27.18
CA ASP A 267 -16.60 15.60 28.18
C ASP A 267 -17.51 16.69 27.59
N GLU A 268 -17.32 17.05 26.31
CA GLU A 268 -18.11 18.09 25.66
C GLU A 268 -19.39 17.52 25.05
N VAL A 269 -20.54 18.01 25.51
CA VAL A 269 -21.84 17.71 24.91
C VAL A 269 -22.06 18.59 23.69
N MET A 270 -22.42 17.97 22.56
CA MET A 270 -22.73 18.67 21.32
C MET A 270 -23.96 19.58 21.52
N PRO A 271 -23.89 20.87 21.15
CA PRO A 271 -25.05 21.75 21.14
C PRO A 271 -26.16 21.23 20.21
N VAL A 272 -27.42 21.34 20.63
CA VAL A 272 -28.56 20.81 19.86
C VAL A 272 -28.71 21.48 18.49
N ASP A 273 -28.34 22.75 18.37
CA ASP A 273 -28.31 23.48 17.10
C ASP A 273 -27.23 22.99 16.13
N ALA A 274 -26.22 22.26 16.63
CA ALA A 274 -25.21 21.61 15.79
C ALA A 274 -25.66 20.24 15.26
N TYR A 275 -26.82 19.69 15.65
CA TYR A 275 -27.25 18.34 15.25
C TYR A 275 -27.47 18.19 13.73
N GLY A 276 -27.83 19.27 13.04
CA GLY A 276 -27.95 19.27 11.57
C GLY A 276 -26.60 19.19 10.85
N SER A 277 -25.51 19.52 11.53
CA SER A 277 -24.13 19.48 11.04
C SER A 277 -23.23 18.69 12.00
N ALA A 278 -23.78 17.60 12.56
CA ALA A 278 -23.14 16.84 13.63
C ALA A 278 -21.81 16.18 13.19
N PRO A 279 -21.66 15.63 11.96
CA PRO A 279 -20.38 15.14 11.48
C PRO A 279 -19.30 16.23 11.39
N GLN A 280 -19.65 17.44 10.93
CA GLN A 280 -18.71 18.58 10.84
C GLN A 280 -18.26 19.04 12.22
N TRP A 281 -19.19 19.09 13.18
CA TRP A 281 -18.85 19.41 14.57
C TRP A 281 -17.86 18.38 15.14
N LEU A 282 -18.12 17.09 14.92
CA LEU A 282 -17.22 16.02 15.37
C LEU A 282 -15.85 16.12 14.69
N ALA A 283 -15.81 16.34 13.37
CA ALA A 283 -14.57 16.49 12.62
C ALA A 283 -13.67 17.59 13.22
N GLY A 284 -14.25 18.75 13.54
CA GLY A 284 -13.54 19.85 14.19
C GLY A 284 -12.91 19.44 15.52
N ARG A 285 -13.58 18.60 16.32
CA ARG A 285 -13.03 18.12 17.60
C ARG A 285 -11.97 17.04 17.44
N ILE A 286 -12.10 16.18 16.43
CA ILE A 286 -11.10 15.15 16.14
C ILE A 286 -9.78 15.82 15.75
N VAL A 287 -9.80 16.80 14.84
CA VAL A 287 -8.54 17.42 14.35
C VAL A 287 -7.84 18.30 15.40
N GLU A 288 -8.58 18.77 16.41
CA GLU A 288 -8.05 19.46 17.59
C GLU A 288 -7.49 18.49 18.66
N ASP A 289 -7.81 17.21 18.59
CA ASP A 289 -7.36 16.22 19.57
C ASP A 289 -5.89 15.83 19.31
N PRO A 290 -5.01 15.81 20.33
CA PRO A 290 -3.60 15.46 20.14
C PRO A 290 -3.38 14.01 19.66
N ARG A 291 -4.40 13.15 19.75
CA ARG A 291 -4.34 11.79 19.22
C ARG A 291 -4.51 11.73 17.71
N PHE A 292 -5.06 12.76 17.04
CA PHE A 292 -5.17 12.80 15.59
C PHE A 292 -3.81 12.75 14.85
N PRO A 293 -2.84 13.62 15.15
CA PRO A 293 -1.53 13.54 14.51
C PRO A 293 -0.84 12.21 14.83
N LEU A 294 -0.96 11.71 16.07
CA LEU A 294 -0.39 10.41 16.46
C LEU A 294 -1.01 9.23 15.68
N SER A 295 -2.33 9.23 15.50
CA SER A 295 -3.05 8.21 14.71
C SER A 295 -2.56 8.19 13.27
N THR A 296 -2.35 9.39 12.69
CA THR A 296 -1.81 9.53 11.33
C THR A 296 -0.39 8.97 11.23
N VAL A 297 0.47 9.28 12.21
CA VAL A 297 1.82 8.71 12.29
C VAL A 297 1.79 7.19 12.40
N TYR A 298 0.89 6.62 13.20
CA TYR A 298 0.74 5.17 13.34
C TYR A 298 0.35 4.51 12.01
N THR A 299 -0.63 5.05 11.29
CA THR A 299 -1.03 4.52 9.98
C THR A 299 0.13 4.50 8.99
N ILE A 300 0.91 5.59 8.90
CA ILE A 300 2.07 5.65 8.00
C ILE A 300 3.19 4.73 8.49
N PHE A 301 3.46 4.69 9.79
CA PHE A 301 4.46 3.81 10.39
C PHE A 301 4.19 2.35 10.05
N THR A 302 2.99 1.84 10.32
CA THR A 302 2.58 0.48 9.97
C THR A 302 2.59 0.29 8.45
N GLY A 303 2.10 1.26 7.69
CA GLY A 303 2.03 1.22 6.23
C GLY A 303 3.39 1.19 5.50
N LEU A 304 4.45 1.69 6.13
CA LEU A 304 5.83 1.68 5.60
C LEU A 304 6.67 0.55 6.19
N THR A 305 6.63 0.31 7.50
CA THR A 305 7.49 -0.69 8.16
C THR A 305 6.87 -2.09 8.20
N GLY A 306 5.54 -2.20 8.09
CA GLY A 306 4.83 -3.46 8.29
C GLY A 306 4.75 -3.90 9.75
N LEU A 307 5.14 -3.02 10.69
CA LEU A 307 5.12 -3.26 12.12
C LEU A 307 4.06 -2.38 12.77
N GLU A 308 3.27 -2.97 13.67
CA GLU A 308 2.42 -2.19 14.55
C GLU A 308 3.27 -1.38 15.54
N PRO A 309 2.84 -0.17 15.92
CA PRO A 309 3.43 0.55 17.05
C PRO A 309 3.47 -0.35 18.30
N LEU A 310 4.58 -0.30 19.03
CA LEU A 310 4.79 -1.09 20.22
C LEU A 310 3.68 -0.79 21.23
N ALA A 311 3.08 -1.85 21.76
CA ALA A 311 2.17 -1.73 22.89
C ALA A 311 2.96 -1.47 24.17
N TYR A 312 2.35 -0.71 25.09
CA TYR A 312 2.88 -0.59 26.45
C TYR A 312 2.94 -1.99 27.10
N PRO A 313 4.08 -2.38 27.72
CA PRO A 313 4.24 -3.73 28.27
C PRO A 313 3.35 -3.95 29.51
N ALA A 314 2.87 -5.17 29.69
CA ALA A 314 2.09 -5.54 30.88
C ALA A 314 2.99 -5.53 32.13
N ASP A 315 2.46 -5.08 33.27
CA ASP A 315 3.23 -4.90 34.52
C ASP A 315 3.90 -6.19 35.03
N ASP A 316 3.40 -7.37 34.66
CA ASP A 316 3.91 -8.68 35.03
C ASP A 316 4.81 -9.34 33.97
N ASP A 317 5.12 -8.63 32.88
CA ASP A 317 6.00 -9.13 31.82
C ASP A 317 7.45 -9.32 32.34
N PRO A 318 8.07 -10.50 32.18
CA PRO A 318 9.43 -10.75 32.66
C PRO A 318 10.47 -9.83 32.00
N ASP A 319 10.19 -9.35 30.79
CA ASP A 319 11.05 -8.45 30.01
C ASP A 319 10.57 -6.98 30.12
N PHE A 320 9.70 -6.66 31.08
CA PHE A 320 9.06 -5.34 31.23
C PHE A 320 10.04 -4.18 31.10
N LYS A 321 11.19 -4.25 31.77
CA LYS A 321 12.19 -3.16 31.74
C LYS A 321 12.70 -2.88 30.33
N ASP A 322 13.00 -3.92 29.55
CA ASP A 322 13.57 -3.77 28.22
C ASP A 322 12.48 -3.43 27.19
N LYS A 323 11.29 -4.02 27.31
CA LYS A 323 10.13 -3.64 26.49
C LYS A 323 9.66 -2.22 26.75
N LEU A 324 9.69 -1.76 28.01
CA LEU A 324 9.36 -0.38 28.37
C LEU A 324 10.36 0.60 27.75
N ALA A 325 11.66 0.28 27.79
CA ALA A 325 12.67 1.11 27.15
C ALA A 325 12.50 1.17 25.61
N ALA A 326 12.15 0.03 24.98
CA ALA A 326 11.85 -0.02 23.55
C ALA A 326 10.63 0.84 23.21
N TRP A 327 9.55 0.69 23.98
CA TRP A 327 8.31 1.46 23.84
C TRP A 327 8.58 2.95 24.01
N GLN A 328 9.29 3.38 25.07
CA GLN A 328 9.63 4.79 25.31
C GLN A 328 10.44 5.41 24.17
N ALA A 329 11.38 4.66 23.59
CA ALA A 329 12.17 5.15 22.46
C ALA A 329 11.32 5.33 21.20
N GLN A 330 10.41 4.39 20.92
CA GLN A 330 9.54 4.49 19.76
C GLN A 330 8.50 5.59 19.96
N ASP A 331 7.85 5.64 21.13
CA ASP A 331 6.87 6.64 21.50
C ASP A 331 7.47 8.05 21.38
N ALA A 332 8.68 8.28 21.88
CA ALA A 332 9.37 9.57 21.74
C ALA A 332 9.59 9.97 20.26
N LEU A 333 9.98 9.02 19.40
CA LEU A 333 10.15 9.28 17.96
C LEU A 333 8.81 9.55 17.28
N LEU A 334 7.78 8.74 17.52
CA LEU A 334 6.48 8.89 16.86
C LEU A 334 5.80 10.19 17.28
N ASN A 335 5.96 10.62 18.54
CA ASN A 335 5.52 11.94 18.99
C ASN A 335 6.35 13.08 18.37
N ASP A 336 7.67 12.94 18.18
CA ASP A 336 8.47 13.94 17.46
C ASP A 336 8.00 14.11 16.00
N VAL A 337 7.71 12.99 15.32
CA VAL A 337 7.15 13.03 13.95
C VAL A 337 5.78 13.72 13.96
N ALA A 338 4.93 13.43 14.96
CA ALA A 338 3.62 14.08 15.12
C ALA A 338 3.75 15.60 15.37
N ASP A 339 4.71 16.02 16.19
CA ASP A 339 4.99 17.43 16.46
C ASP A 339 5.47 18.16 15.20
N ARG A 340 6.36 17.53 14.41
CA ARG A 340 6.82 18.07 13.12
C ARG A 340 5.69 18.16 12.10
N PHE A 341 4.81 17.16 12.07
CA PHE A 341 3.62 17.17 11.23
C PHE A 341 2.69 18.33 11.56
N VAL A 342 2.42 18.58 12.85
CA VAL A 342 1.62 19.75 13.28
C VAL A 342 2.33 21.06 12.97
N ALA A 343 3.65 21.14 13.16
CA ALA A 343 4.44 22.34 12.88
C ALA A 343 4.50 22.68 11.38
N ASP A 344 4.41 21.67 10.51
CA ASP A 344 4.38 21.80 9.05
C ASP A 344 2.94 21.86 8.50
N ASP A 345 2.04 22.49 9.25
CA ASP A 345 0.63 22.70 8.90
C ASP A 345 -0.10 21.42 8.47
N TYR A 346 0.20 20.31 9.14
CA TYR A 346 -0.34 18.98 8.85
C TYR A 346 -0.01 18.49 7.42
N ASN A 347 1.17 18.76 6.87
CA ASN A 347 1.59 18.14 5.61
C ASN A 347 1.99 16.67 5.82
N LEU A 348 1.23 15.73 5.23
CA LEU A 348 1.46 14.29 5.41
C LEU A 348 2.85 13.83 4.92
N LYS A 349 3.44 14.53 3.93
CA LYS A 349 4.78 14.19 3.41
C LYS A 349 5.85 14.26 4.50
N THR A 350 5.67 15.15 5.48
CA THR A 350 6.55 15.24 6.66
C THR A 350 6.50 14.00 7.55
N VAL A 351 5.32 13.37 7.67
CA VAL A 351 5.19 12.08 8.38
C VAL A 351 5.90 10.96 7.63
N VAL A 352 5.68 10.87 6.32
CA VAL A 352 6.33 9.85 5.46
C VAL A 352 7.85 9.98 5.53
N ALA A 353 8.39 11.18 5.34
CA ALA A 353 9.81 11.45 5.47
C ALA A 353 10.32 11.12 6.89
N GLY A 354 9.60 11.54 7.93
CA GLY A 354 9.96 11.27 9.32
C GLY A 354 10.07 9.77 9.64
N VAL A 355 9.16 8.95 9.13
CA VAL A 355 9.22 7.49 9.30
C VAL A 355 10.36 6.88 8.48
N VAL A 356 10.49 7.24 7.19
CA VAL A 356 11.55 6.72 6.31
C VAL A 356 12.94 7.07 6.83
N MET A 357 13.12 8.27 7.40
CA MET A 357 14.41 8.70 7.97
C MET A 357 14.74 8.06 9.32
N SER A 358 13.75 7.41 9.96
CA SER A 358 13.91 6.85 11.30
C SER A 358 14.74 5.57 11.36
N PRO A 359 15.33 5.23 12.53
CA PRO A 359 15.99 3.94 12.74
C PRO A 359 15.06 2.74 12.55
N TYR A 360 13.74 2.88 12.76
CA TYR A 360 12.81 1.77 12.60
C TYR A 360 12.64 1.35 11.15
N PHE A 361 12.80 2.30 10.20
CA PHE A 361 12.79 2.01 8.77
C PHE A 361 14.19 1.71 8.22
N ARG A 362 15.23 2.43 8.65
CA ARG A 362 16.60 2.35 8.08
C ARG A 362 17.56 1.42 8.81
N GLY A 363 17.21 0.97 10.02
CA GLY A 363 18.03 0.02 10.76
C GLY A 363 18.28 -1.23 9.92
N ALA A 364 19.52 -1.71 9.89
CA ALA A 364 19.86 -2.89 9.09
C ALA A 364 20.67 -3.90 9.89
N ASN A 365 21.76 -3.45 10.53
CA ASN A 365 22.65 -4.33 11.28
C ASN A 365 23.14 -3.64 12.56
N ALA A 366 23.29 -4.44 13.63
CA ALA A 366 24.06 -4.04 14.78
C ALA A 366 25.56 -4.07 14.45
N LYS A 367 26.32 -3.09 14.93
CA LYS A 367 27.78 -3.05 14.74
C LYS A 367 28.52 -4.12 15.57
N GLU A 368 27.91 -4.53 16.67
CA GLU A 368 28.44 -5.48 17.64
C GLU A 368 27.35 -6.51 17.99
N GLU A 369 27.76 -7.63 18.59
CA GLU A 369 26.83 -8.65 19.05
C GLU A 369 25.92 -8.09 20.15
N LEU A 370 24.60 -8.20 19.95
CA LEU A 370 23.61 -7.68 20.89
C LEU A 370 23.47 -8.59 22.10
N SER A 371 23.53 -8.01 23.31
CA SER A 371 23.12 -8.69 24.54
C SER A 371 21.64 -9.06 24.51
N ALA A 372 21.21 -9.99 25.36
CA ALA A 372 19.81 -10.44 25.42
C ALA A 372 18.82 -9.27 25.61
N GLY A 373 19.14 -8.31 26.48
CA GLY A 373 18.28 -7.12 26.66
C GLY A 373 18.30 -6.16 25.47
N GLU A 374 19.40 -6.07 24.73
CA GLU A 374 19.46 -5.27 23.49
C GLU A 374 18.67 -5.90 22.36
N GLN A 375 18.67 -7.23 22.24
CA GLN A 375 17.84 -7.95 21.27
C GLN A 375 16.36 -7.64 21.49
N ILE A 376 15.90 -7.58 22.75
CA ILE A 376 14.53 -7.19 23.10
C ILE A 376 14.28 -5.72 22.75
N ARG A 377 15.20 -4.82 23.12
CA ARG A 377 15.03 -3.37 22.87
C ARG A 377 15.00 -3.00 21.39
N LEU A 378 15.75 -3.73 20.56
CA LEU A 378 15.92 -3.45 19.15
C LEU A 378 15.07 -4.37 18.25
N ALA A 379 14.21 -5.22 18.83
CA ALA A 379 13.41 -6.19 18.08
C ALA A 379 12.53 -5.58 16.98
N ALA A 380 12.10 -4.32 17.16
CA ALA A 380 11.29 -3.58 16.19
C ALA A 380 12.11 -2.64 15.28
N VAL A 381 13.43 -2.54 15.47
CA VAL A 381 14.30 -1.63 14.69
C VAL A 381 14.79 -2.34 13.44
N GLY A 382 14.52 -1.77 12.27
CA GLY A 382 15.11 -2.29 11.03
C GLY A 382 14.56 -3.65 10.60
N GLY A 383 13.31 -3.94 10.93
CA GLY A 383 12.65 -5.16 10.51
C GLY A 383 12.38 -5.12 9.00
N GLY A 384 12.82 -6.14 8.27
CA GLY A 384 12.49 -6.27 6.85
C GLY A 384 11.00 -6.49 6.64
N ARG A 385 10.37 -5.71 5.76
CA ARG A 385 8.96 -5.83 5.41
C ARG A 385 8.82 -6.68 4.16
N LEU A 386 8.01 -7.74 4.23
CA LEU A 386 7.64 -8.48 3.04
C LEU A 386 6.89 -7.59 2.05
N SER A 387 7.34 -7.55 0.81
CA SER A 387 6.71 -6.73 -0.23
C SER A 387 5.27 -7.16 -0.45
N THR A 388 4.35 -6.19 -0.47
CA THR A 388 2.98 -6.46 -0.89
C THR A 388 2.97 -6.84 -2.37
N PRO A 389 1.93 -7.52 -2.88
CA PRO A 389 1.87 -7.91 -4.29
C PRO A 389 2.06 -6.73 -5.25
N GLY A 390 1.44 -5.57 -4.96
CA GLY A 390 1.61 -4.36 -5.77
C GLY A 390 3.00 -3.74 -5.66
N LEU A 391 3.61 -3.77 -4.47
CA LEU A 391 5.00 -3.31 -4.32
C LEU A 391 5.97 -4.21 -5.07
N LEU A 392 5.83 -5.53 -4.96
CA LEU A 392 6.66 -6.49 -5.66
C LEU A 392 6.49 -6.38 -7.17
N SER A 393 5.27 -6.17 -7.67
CA SER A 393 5.01 -5.99 -9.10
C SER A 393 5.75 -4.77 -9.67
N ARG A 394 5.65 -3.62 -8.99
CA ARG A 394 6.41 -2.40 -9.33
C ARG A 394 7.92 -2.63 -9.22
N LYS A 395 8.38 -3.36 -8.20
CA LYS A 395 9.79 -3.70 -8.00
C LYS A 395 10.33 -4.54 -9.17
N ILE A 396 9.60 -5.56 -9.62
CA ILE A 396 9.96 -6.37 -10.79
C ILE A 396 10.15 -5.47 -12.02
N ALA A 397 9.16 -4.61 -12.33
CA ALA A 397 9.22 -3.72 -13.47
C ALA A 397 10.41 -2.75 -13.39
N ALA A 398 10.66 -2.17 -12.22
CA ALA A 398 11.76 -1.23 -12.01
C ALA A 398 13.15 -1.86 -12.20
N VAL A 399 13.37 -3.05 -11.65
CA VAL A 399 14.71 -3.69 -11.71
C VAL A 399 14.94 -4.44 -13.01
N THR A 400 13.91 -5.00 -13.63
CA THR A 400 14.06 -5.81 -14.87
C THR A 400 13.73 -5.06 -16.15
N GLY A 401 12.99 -3.96 -16.06
CA GLY A 401 12.47 -3.23 -17.22
C GLY A 401 11.21 -3.86 -17.83
N ALA A 402 10.58 -4.85 -17.18
CA ALA A 402 9.31 -5.45 -17.61
C ALA A 402 8.49 -5.96 -16.42
N SER A 403 7.16 -5.88 -16.49
CA SER A 403 6.25 -6.47 -15.48
C SER A 403 6.12 -7.98 -15.65
N TRP A 404 5.60 -8.67 -14.62
CA TRP A 404 5.19 -10.07 -14.70
C TRP A 404 3.69 -10.17 -15.00
N TYR A 405 3.33 -10.31 -16.29
CA TYR A 405 1.96 -10.18 -16.79
C TYR A 405 1.42 -11.44 -17.50
N ARG A 406 0.10 -11.51 -17.60
CA ARG A 406 -0.66 -12.47 -18.42
C ARG A 406 -0.60 -12.09 -19.90
N ARG A 407 -0.11 -12.99 -20.75
CA ARG A 407 0.14 -12.70 -22.18
C ARG A 407 -1.08 -12.32 -23.02
N TRP A 408 -2.30 -12.62 -22.59
CA TRP A 408 -3.52 -12.39 -23.39
C TRP A 408 -4.25 -11.09 -23.05
N ASP A 409 -4.00 -10.48 -21.89
CA ASP A 409 -4.67 -9.24 -21.46
C ASP A 409 -3.74 -8.25 -20.73
N PHE A 410 -2.44 -8.55 -20.65
CA PHE A 410 -1.40 -7.74 -20.01
C PHE A 410 -1.67 -7.36 -18.54
N SER A 411 -2.56 -8.08 -17.86
CA SER A 411 -2.76 -7.89 -16.43
C SER A 411 -1.59 -8.47 -15.63
N GLU A 412 -1.15 -7.77 -14.60
CA GLU A 412 -0.07 -8.21 -13.73
C GLU A 412 -0.52 -9.37 -12.84
N TYR A 413 0.21 -10.48 -12.88
CA TYR A 413 -0.14 -11.71 -12.16
C TYR A 413 -0.28 -11.49 -10.63
N LEU A 414 0.57 -10.63 -10.06
CA LEU A 414 0.53 -10.28 -8.64
C LEU A 414 -0.67 -9.41 -8.25
N LEU A 415 -1.32 -8.76 -9.22
CA LEU A 415 -2.51 -7.94 -9.00
C LEU A 415 -3.81 -8.67 -9.36
N THR A 416 -3.71 -9.87 -9.96
CA THR A 416 -4.84 -10.71 -10.32
C THR A 416 -4.75 -12.08 -9.64
N ASP A 417 -4.24 -13.08 -10.35
CA ASP A 417 -4.28 -14.51 -10.02
C ASP A 417 -3.56 -14.82 -8.70
N TYR A 418 -2.50 -14.06 -8.40
CA TYR A 418 -1.66 -14.25 -7.22
C TYR A 418 -1.83 -13.19 -6.14
N GLN A 419 -2.76 -12.24 -6.29
CA GLN A 419 -2.94 -11.17 -5.30
C GLN A 419 -3.11 -11.73 -3.89
N ILE A 420 -4.10 -12.61 -3.69
CA ILE A 420 -4.34 -13.25 -2.39
C ILE A 420 -3.29 -14.32 -2.06
N LEU A 421 -2.86 -15.10 -3.05
CA LEU A 421 -1.89 -16.18 -2.86
C LEU A 421 -0.50 -15.66 -2.42
N TYR A 422 -0.21 -14.40 -2.73
CA TYR A 422 1.00 -13.69 -2.33
C TYR A 422 0.78 -12.74 -1.14
N GLY A 423 -0.32 -12.89 -0.38
CA GLY A 423 -0.52 -12.13 0.86
C GLY A 423 -1.13 -10.73 0.71
N GLY A 424 -1.71 -10.43 -0.46
CA GLY A 424 -2.61 -9.29 -0.65
C GLY A 424 -3.96 -9.46 0.04
N ILE A 425 -4.81 -8.45 -0.12
CA ILE A 425 -6.15 -8.37 0.49
C ILE A 425 -7.22 -8.20 -0.59
N ASP A 426 -8.44 -8.67 -0.33
CA ASP A 426 -9.63 -8.36 -1.13
C ASP A 426 -10.48 -7.24 -0.50
N SER A 427 -10.06 -6.76 0.69
CA SER A 427 -10.75 -5.76 1.51
C SER A 427 -12.15 -6.18 2.01
N ASP A 428 -12.57 -7.41 1.72
CA ASP A 428 -13.88 -8.01 2.03
C ASP A 428 -13.73 -9.08 3.12
N THR A 429 -13.17 -10.22 2.75
CA THR A 429 -13.00 -11.39 3.63
C THR A 429 -11.58 -11.49 4.16
N ILE A 430 -10.62 -10.96 3.40
CA ILE A 430 -9.20 -10.84 3.75
C ILE A 430 -8.93 -9.35 3.85
N THR A 431 -8.79 -8.87 5.08
CA THR A 431 -8.67 -7.44 5.41
C THR A 431 -7.29 -7.07 5.95
N GLU A 432 -6.44 -8.06 6.20
CA GLU A 432 -5.09 -7.88 6.71
C GLU A 432 -4.09 -8.56 5.77
N ARG A 433 -2.96 -7.89 5.52
CA ARG A 433 -1.88 -8.44 4.69
C ARG A 433 -1.10 -9.49 5.47
N LEU A 434 -0.63 -10.52 4.76
CA LEU A 434 0.35 -11.44 5.33
C LEU A 434 1.72 -10.78 5.31
N THR A 435 2.30 -10.53 6.48
CA THR A 435 3.61 -9.90 6.64
C THR A 435 4.76 -10.91 6.76
N SER A 436 4.44 -12.21 6.81
CA SER A 436 5.41 -13.30 6.88
C SER A 436 5.21 -14.30 5.74
N MET A 437 6.33 -14.73 5.13
CA MET A 437 6.32 -15.67 4.01
C MET A 437 5.68 -17.01 4.40
N SER A 438 4.63 -17.41 3.68
CA SER A 438 4.05 -18.76 3.77
C SER A 438 4.59 -19.68 2.67
N GLY A 439 4.35 -20.99 2.78
CA GLY A 439 4.74 -21.95 1.74
C GLY A 439 4.10 -21.68 0.37
N LEU A 440 2.87 -21.16 0.33
CA LEU A 440 2.20 -20.76 -0.91
C LEU A 440 2.89 -19.55 -1.54
N MET A 441 3.22 -18.55 -0.72
CA MET A 441 3.90 -17.33 -1.16
C MET A 441 5.32 -17.63 -1.67
N ALA A 442 6.02 -18.58 -1.03
CA ALA A 442 7.31 -19.06 -1.52
C ALA A 442 7.18 -19.76 -2.88
N GLY A 443 6.11 -20.55 -3.09
CA GLY A 443 5.80 -21.16 -4.38
C GLY A 443 5.50 -20.12 -5.48
N VAL A 444 4.74 -19.07 -5.15
CA VAL A 444 4.50 -17.94 -6.05
C VAL A 444 5.80 -17.21 -6.38
N SER A 445 6.64 -16.92 -5.38
CA SER A 445 7.96 -16.27 -5.57
C SER A 445 8.87 -17.09 -6.47
N ALA A 446 8.93 -18.41 -6.27
CA ALA A 446 9.74 -19.30 -7.10
C ALA A 446 9.25 -19.33 -8.57
N ARG A 447 7.93 -19.37 -8.78
CA ARG A 447 7.33 -19.27 -10.11
C ARG A 447 7.63 -17.92 -10.76
N MET A 448 7.42 -16.83 -10.02
CA MET A 448 7.73 -15.47 -10.46
C MET A 448 9.18 -15.35 -10.90
N ALA A 449 10.13 -15.77 -10.06
CA ALA A 449 11.56 -15.69 -10.37
C ALA A 449 11.90 -16.45 -11.67
N ASN A 450 11.31 -17.63 -11.87
CA ASN A 450 11.51 -18.43 -13.08
C ASN A 450 10.92 -17.77 -14.33
N GLU A 451 9.66 -17.37 -14.29
CA GLU A 451 8.97 -16.80 -15.45
C GLU A 451 9.50 -15.41 -15.82
N VAL A 452 9.81 -14.57 -14.83
CA VAL A 452 10.44 -13.27 -15.05
C VAL A 452 11.82 -13.46 -15.67
N ALA A 453 12.69 -14.28 -15.07
CA ALA A 453 14.03 -14.54 -15.64
C ALA A 453 13.96 -15.06 -17.07
N CYS A 454 13.05 -16.00 -17.33
CA CYS A 454 12.78 -16.52 -18.68
C CYS A 454 12.40 -15.39 -19.65
N GLY A 455 11.42 -14.55 -19.29
CA GLY A 455 10.92 -13.50 -20.18
C GLY A 455 11.91 -12.35 -20.42
N VAL A 456 12.65 -11.93 -19.38
CA VAL A 456 13.47 -10.70 -19.46
C VAL A 456 14.89 -10.94 -19.93
N THR A 457 15.46 -12.13 -19.72
CA THR A 457 16.88 -12.36 -20.01
C THR A 457 17.16 -12.30 -21.51
N GLY A 458 16.44 -13.09 -22.30
CA GLY A 458 16.57 -13.07 -23.76
C GLY A 458 16.17 -11.72 -24.35
N TRP A 459 15.12 -11.10 -23.80
CA TRP A 459 14.65 -9.76 -24.20
C TRP A 459 15.73 -8.68 -24.01
N ASP A 460 16.41 -8.65 -22.87
CA ASP A 460 17.42 -7.62 -22.63
C ASP A 460 18.60 -7.75 -23.60
N PHE A 461 19.00 -8.97 -23.97
CA PHE A 461 20.04 -9.20 -24.99
C PHE A 461 19.67 -8.76 -26.41
N THR A 462 18.39 -8.54 -26.72
CA THR A 462 17.97 -7.97 -28.02
C THR A 462 18.43 -6.52 -28.19
N LYS A 463 18.75 -5.84 -27.08
CA LYS A 463 19.09 -4.41 -27.06
C LYS A 463 20.61 -4.20 -27.16
N PRO A 464 21.05 -3.03 -27.66
CA PRO A 464 22.43 -2.57 -27.50
C PRO A 464 22.85 -2.49 -26.02
N PRO A 465 24.13 -2.78 -25.66
CA PRO A 465 24.59 -2.81 -24.27
C PRO A 465 24.24 -1.57 -23.44
N GLU A 466 24.32 -0.37 -24.02
CA GLU A 466 24.01 0.90 -23.37
C GLU A 466 22.51 1.11 -23.06
N SER A 467 21.64 0.30 -23.68
CA SER A 467 20.18 0.33 -23.49
C SER A 467 19.68 -0.87 -22.67
N ARG A 468 20.58 -1.71 -22.17
CA ARG A 468 20.26 -2.90 -21.37
C ARG A 468 20.01 -2.55 -19.92
N ALA A 469 18.96 -3.14 -19.37
CA ALA A 469 18.67 -3.04 -17.95
C ALA A 469 19.51 -4.03 -17.14
N LEU A 470 19.86 -5.20 -17.70
CA LEU A 470 20.39 -6.34 -16.93
C LEU A 470 21.82 -6.73 -17.35
N PHE A 471 22.15 -6.67 -18.63
CA PHE A 471 23.43 -7.20 -19.15
C PHE A 471 24.31 -6.17 -19.88
N PRO A 472 24.66 -5.01 -19.28
CA PRO A 472 25.45 -3.97 -19.94
C PRO A 472 26.92 -4.35 -20.17
N TYR A 473 27.48 -5.32 -19.42
CA TYR A 473 28.92 -5.65 -19.49
C TYR A 473 29.23 -6.96 -20.23
N VAL A 474 28.21 -7.71 -20.69
CA VAL A 474 28.39 -9.04 -21.29
C VAL A 474 27.56 -9.21 -22.56
N GLY A 475 28.02 -10.11 -23.44
CA GLY A 475 27.36 -10.51 -24.67
C GLY A 475 27.02 -12.02 -24.70
N LEU A 476 26.40 -12.45 -25.79
CA LEU A 476 26.07 -13.87 -26.04
C LEU A 476 27.31 -14.76 -26.26
N ASP A 477 28.45 -14.14 -26.51
CA ASP A 477 29.76 -14.75 -26.73
C ASP A 477 30.71 -14.59 -25.53
N THR A 478 30.29 -13.91 -24.45
CA THR A 478 31.07 -13.77 -23.22
C THR A 478 31.00 -15.05 -22.38
N MET A 479 31.90 -15.99 -22.66
CA MET A 479 32.01 -17.27 -21.97
C MET A 479 33.17 -17.28 -20.95
N PRO A 480 33.07 -18.00 -19.82
CA PRO A 480 34.11 -18.01 -18.79
C PRO A 480 35.34 -18.84 -19.19
N GLU A 481 35.13 -19.86 -20.01
CA GLU A 481 36.15 -20.81 -20.47
C GLU A 481 35.93 -21.13 -21.96
N THR A 482 36.98 -21.55 -22.65
CA THR A 482 36.92 -22.15 -23.99
C THR A 482 36.36 -23.58 -23.91
N ALA A 483 36.03 -24.17 -25.06
CA ALA A 483 35.62 -25.58 -25.13
C ALA A 483 36.66 -26.57 -24.56
N SER A 484 37.95 -26.18 -24.49
CA SER A 484 39.04 -26.95 -23.88
C SER A 484 39.20 -26.69 -22.37
N GLY A 485 38.39 -25.83 -21.76
CA GLY A 485 38.42 -25.50 -20.33
C GLY A 485 39.48 -24.44 -19.96
N GLU A 486 40.01 -23.71 -20.94
CA GLU A 486 40.96 -22.62 -20.68
C GLU A 486 40.19 -21.31 -20.47
N ALA A 487 40.55 -20.53 -19.44
CA ALA A 487 39.93 -19.23 -19.18
C ALA A 487 40.06 -18.27 -20.38
N ILE A 488 38.96 -17.59 -20.74
CA ILE A 488 38.97 -16.57 -21.79
C ILE A 488 39.45 -15.23 -21.18
N PRO A 489 40.50 -14.60 -21.74
CA PRO A 489 41.00 -13.32 -21.21
C PRO A 489 39.92 -12.24 -21.18
N GLY A 490 39.79 -11.53 -20.05
CA GLY A 490 38.81 -10.44 -19.86
C GLY A 490 37.38 -10.90 -19.57
N ALA A 491 36.93 -12.02 -20.16
CA ALA A 491 35.54 -12.47 -20.03
C ALA A 491 35.12 -12.77 -18.59
N GLN A 492 36.02 -13.34 -17.77
CA GLN A 492 35.70 -13.63 -16.36
C GLN A 492 35.53 -12.34 -15.54
N ASP A 493 36.24 -11.27 -15.88
CA ASP A 493 36.14 -9.99 -15.21
C ASP A 493 34.84 -9.28 -15.64
N ASP A 494 34.49 -9.34 -16.93
CA ASP A 494 33.23 -8.82 -17.46
C ASP A 494 32.00 -9.52 -16.84
N ILE A 495 32.05 -10.86 -16.69
CA ILE A 495 30.99 -11.64 -16.02
C ILE A 495 30.85 -11.20 -14.56
N ARG A 496 31.97 -11.05 -13.82
CA ARG A 496 31.93 -10.58 -12.42
C ARG A 496 31.41 -9.16 -12.30
N ALA A 497 31.79 -8.27 -13.21
CA ALA A 497 31.28 -6.90 -13.27
C ALA A 497 29.76 -6.88 -13.52
N ASN A 498 29.25 -7.74 -14.41
CA ASN A 498 27.81 -7.84 -14.62
C ASN A 498 27.07 -8.45 -13.43
N ILE A 499 27.66 -9.42 -12.73
CA ILE A 499 27.12 -9.96 -11.49
C ILE A 499 27.03 -8.86 -10.42
N GLN A 500 28.10 -8.10 -10.20
CA GLN A 500 28.12 -6.96 -9.27
C GLN A 500 27.00 -5.95 -9.60
N TYR A 501 26.85 -5.63 -10.88
CA TYR A 501 25.77 -4.75 -11.35
C TYR A 501 24.37 -5.31 -11.06
N LEU A 502 24.15 -6.61 -11.28
CA LEU A 502 22.85 -7.24 -10.98
C LEU A 502 22.56 -7.28 -9.48
N HIS A 503 23.56 -7.50 -8.62
CA HIS A 503 23.44 -7.41 -7.16
C HIS A 503 23.01 -6.01 -6.72
N GLU A 504 23.67 -4.95 -7.22
CA GLU A 504 23.27 -3.57 -6.91
C GLU A 504 21.87 -3.26 -7.45
N ARG A 505 21.57 -3.65 -8.69
CA ARG A 505 20.31 -3.30 -9.35
C ARG A 505 19.10 -4.02 -8.78
N ILE A 506 19.22 -5.33 -8.51
CA ILE A 506 18.10 -6.19 -8.10
C ILE A 506 17.97 -6.22 -6.57
N LEU A 507 19.08 -6.36 -5.86
CA LEU A 507 19.09 -6.51 -4.40
C LEU A 507 19.43 -5.22 -3.66
N GLY A 508 19.89 -4.18 -4.35
CA GLY A 508 20.38 -2.95 -3.70
C GLY A 508 21.73 -3.12 -3.00
N GLU A 509 22.42 -4.25 -3.21
CA GLU A 509 23.68 -4.57 -2.54
C GLU A 509 24.87 -3.99 -3.32
N ARG A 510 25.61 -3.08 -2.68
CA ARG A 510 26.89 -2.57 -3.20
C ARG A 510 28.04 -3.39 -2.66
N LEU A 511 28.51 -4.33 -3.47
CA LEU A 511 29.57 -5.27 -3.13
C LEU A 511 30.84 -4.98 -3.91
N GLU A 512 32.00 -5.27 -3.35
CA GLU A 512 33.28 -5.25 -4.07
C GLU A 512 33.39 -6.45 -5.01
N LEU A 513 34.20 -6.37 -6.07
CA LEU A 513 34.33 -7.45 -7.06
C LEU A 513 34.90 -8.76 -6.48
N ASP A 514 35.65 -8.69 -5.39
CA ASP A 514 36.21 -9.84 -4.68
C ASP A 514 35.36 -10.31 -3.49
N ASP A 515 34.15 -9.75 -3.33
CA ASP A 515 33.22 -10.17 -2.28
C ASP A 515 32.84 -11.66 -2.41
N PRO A 516 32.79 -12.43 -1.31
CA PRO A 516 32.38 -13.83 -1.33
C PRO A 516 31.02 -14.09 -2.00
N GLU A 517 30.08 -13.15 -1.95
CA GLU A 517 28.77 -13.27 -2.58
C GLU A 517 28.85 -13.15 -4.12
N ILE A 518 29.71 -12.26 -4.62
CA ILE A 518 30.02 -12.17 -6.06
C ILE A 518 30.69 -13.48 -6.52
N ALA A 519 31.62 -14.02 -5.72
CA ALA A 519 32.27 -15.29 -6.02
C ALA A 519 31.28 -16.47 -6.05
N ARG A 520 30.29 -16.51 -5.13
CA ARG A 520 29.22 -17.53 -5.11
C ARG A 520 28.35 -17.44 -6.37
N THR A 521 27.92 -16.23 -6.73
CA THR A 521 27.08 -16.02 -7.93
C THR A 521 27.85 -16.34 -9.21
N TYR A 522 29.15 -16.02 -9.26
CA TYR A 522 30.03 -16.38 -10.38
C TYR A 522 30.18 -17.90 -10.52
N ALA A 523 30.37 -18.62 -9.40
CA ALA A 523 30.42 -20.08 -9.42
C ALA A 523 29.11 -20.68 -9.95
N LEU A 524 27.95 -20.17 -9.52
CA LEU A 524 26.64 -20.58 -10.06
C LEU A 524 26.58 -20.39 -11.57
N PHE A 525 26.97 -19.22 -12.09
CA PHE A 525 26.98 -18.95 -13.52
C PHE A 525 27.87 -19.95 -14.28
N VAL A 526 29.11 -20.16 -13.81
CA VAL A 526 30.06 -21.08 -14.44
C VAL A 526 29.55 -22.52 -14.43
N ASP A 527 29.00 -22.99 -13.32
CA ASP A 527 28.48 -24.35 -13.19
C ASP A 527 27.30 -24.60 -14.14
N LEU A 528 26.36 -23.66 -14.22
CA LEU A 528 25.22 -23.73 -15.14
C LEU A 528 25.68 -23.68 -16.60
N TRP A 529 26.56 -22.74 -16.93
CA TRP A 529 27.13 -22.61 -18.26
C TRP A 529 27.86 -23.89 -18.68
N LYS A 530 28.72 -24.43 -17.81
CA LYS A 530 29.55 -25.60 -18.13
C LYS A 530 28.73 -26.87 -18.37
N ALA A 531 27.71 -27.10 -17.52
CA ALA A 531 26.79 -28.21 -17.69
C ALA A 531 25.99 -28.06 -19.00
N GLY A 532 25.34 -26.91 -19.19
CA GLY A 532 24.47 -26.70 -20.34
C GLY A 532 25.19 -26.56 -21.67
N TYR A 533 26.37 -25.94 -21.71
CA TYR A 533 27.20 -25.85 -22.91
C TYR A 533 27.65 -27.23 -23.39
N ALA A 534 28.01 -28.13 -22.46
CA ALA A 534 28.33 -29.51 -22.78
C ALA A 534 27.12 -30.24 -23.39
N ASP A 535 25.93 -30.05 -22.82
CA ASP A 535 24.69 -30.69 -23.29
C ASP A 535 24.22 -30.14 -24.65
N VAL A 536 24.38 -28.85 -24.92
CA VAL A 536 24.10 -28.30 -26.26
C VAL A 536 25.12 -28.81 -27.28
N THR A 537 26.42 -28.82 -26.92
CA THR A 537 27.50 -29.25 -27.82
C THR A 537 27.40 -30.74 -28.17
N ASN A 538 26.98 -31.58 -27.22
CA ASN A 538 26.82 -33.02 -27.42
C ASN A 538 25.45 -33.40 -28.01
N GLY A 539 24.53 -32.43 -28.17
CA GLY A 539 23.19 -32.62 -28.71
C GLY A 539 22.19 -33.24 -27.73
N ALA A 540 22.50 -33.32 -26.44
CA ALA A 540 21.57 -33.73 -25.38
C ALA A 540 20.52 -32.65 -25.10
N GLU A 541 20.85 -31.39 -25.33
CA GLU A 541 19.92 -30.27 -25.21
C GLU A 541 19.81 -29.44 -26.49
N ASN A 542 18.60 -28.93 -26.73
CA ASN A 542 18.34 -28.06 -27.88
C ASN A 542 19.04 -26.71 -27.68
N ASN A 543 19.59 -26.15 -28.76
CA ASN A 543 20.11 -24.78 -28.78
C ASN A 543 18.99 -23.74 -28.87
N TRP A 544 17.76 -24.11 -29.28
CA TRP A 544 16.62 -23.20 -29.25
C TRP A 544 16.16 -22.92 -27.83
N LEU A 545 15.94 -21.64 -27.52
CA LEU A 545 15.27 -21.23 -26.30
C LEU A 545 13.81 -21.66 -26.35
N VAL A 546 13.26 -22.03 -25.20
CA VAL A 546 11.80 -22.23 -25.05
C VAL A 546 11.09 -20.96 -25.51
N TRP A 547 10.00 -21.12 -26.26
CA TRP A 547 9.27 -20.01 -26.89
C TRP A 547 9.00 -18.83 -25.97
N SER A 548 8.64 -19.09 -24.71
CA SER A 548 8.36 -18.06 -23.72
C SER A 548 9.59 -17.27 -23.28
N CYS A 549 10.79 -17.84 -23.43
CA CYS A 549 12.06 -17.26 -23.00
C CYS A 549 12.87 -16.62 -24.14
N GLN A 550 12.33 -16.62 -25.36
CA GLN A 550 12.95 -15.99 -26.51
C GLN A 550 12.84 -14.46 -26.40
N GLY A 551 13.90 -13.75 -26.76
CA GLY A 551 13.87 -12.30 -26.98
C GLY A 551 13.21 -12.01 -28.32
N ARG A 552 11.92 -12.34 -28.48
CA ARG A 552 11.21 -12.31 -29.76
C ARG A 552 10.28 -11.10 -29.92
N ALA A 553 9.77 -10.58 -28.81
CA ALA A 553 8.72 -9.58 -28.77
C ALA A 553 8.90 -8.71 -27.53
N ASP A 554 8.42 -7.47 -27.63
CA ASP A 554 8.37 -6.54 -26.50
C ASP A 554 7.48 -7.09 -25.39
N PRO A 555 7.99 -7.30 -24.17
CA PRO A 555 7.18 -7.76 -23.05
C PRO A 555 6.01 -6.81 -22.73
N ALA A 556 6.13 -5.50 -22.96
CA ALA A 556 5.05 -4.57 -22.64
C ALA A 556 3.85 -4.66 -23.59
N SER A 557 4.03 -5.23 -24.78
CA SER A 557 3.06 -5.08 -25.88
C SER A 557 2.88 -6.31 -26.77
N ASP A 558 3.70 -7.34 -26.59
CA ASP A 558 3.84 -8.54 -27.44
C ASP A 558 4.04 -8.24 -28.93
N PHE A 559 4.44 -7.01 -29.29
CA PHE A 559 4.86 -6.68 -30.65
C PHE A 559 6.17 -7.42 -30.96
N GLU A 560 6.14 -8.26 -32.00
CA GLU A 560 7.31 -9.01 -32.40
C GLU A 560 8.40 -8.11 -32.98
N LEU A 561 9.64 -8.38 -32.59
CA LEU A 561 10.83 -7.74 -33.14
C LEU A 561 11.08 -8.20 -34.59
N PRO A 562 11.83 -7.42 -35.40
CA PRO A 562 12.36 -7.89 -36.68
C PRO A 562 13.24 -9.13 -36.51
N ASP A 563 13.21 -10.07 -37.49
CA ASP A 563 13.91 -11.36 -37.38
C ASP A 563 15.40 -11.25 -37.03
N GLY A 564 16.09 -10.21 -37.48
CA GLY A 564 17.52 -9.99 -37.22
C GLY A 564 17.86 -9.50 -35.81
N GLU A 565 16.86 -9.07 -35.03
CA GLU A 565 17.00 -8.58 -33.65
C GLU A 565 16.59 -9.64 -32.62
N ARG A 566 15.97 -10.74 -33.07
CA ARG A 566 15.43 -11.77 -32.19
C ARG A 566 16.53 -12.64 -31.61
N ILE A 567 16.42 -12.92 -30.31
CA ILE A 567 17.23 -13.94 -29.64
C ILE A 567 16.39 -15.22 -29.48
N ASN A 568 16.55 -16.15 -30.43
CA ASN A 568 15.79 -17.40 -30.47
C ASN A 568 16.61 -18.63 -30.07
N THR A 569 17.94 -18.54 -30.20
CA THR A 569 18.88 -19.61 -29.91
C THR A 569 19.90 -19.18 -28.86
N ASP A 570 20.47 -20.17 -28.20
CA ASP A 570 21.45 -20.06 -27.13
C ASP A 570 22.50 -21.16 -27.32
N GLU A 571 23.27 -21.02 -28.40
CA GLU A 571 24.31 -21.98 -28.83
C GLU A 571 25.40 -22.16 -27.78
N ASN A 572 25.73 -21.07 -27.06
CA ASN A 572 26.76 -21.04 -26.03
C ASN A 572 26.21 -21.30 -24.62
N TYR A 573 24.93 -21.62 -24.46
CA TYR A 573 24.26 -21.73 -23.15
C TYR A 573 24.43 -20.48 -22.25
N THR A 574 24.70 -19.32 -22.83
CA THR A 574 24.99 -18.08 -22.10
C THR A 574 23.69 -17.45 -21.59
N VAL A 575 22.63 -17.47 -22.42
CA VAL A 575 21.34 -16.91 -22.04
C VAL A 575 20.73 -17.70 -20.88
N ARG A 576 20.73 -19.05 -20.97
CA ARG A 576 20.20 -19.91 -19.90
C ARG A 576 21.03 -19.87 -18.61
N ALA A 577 22.35 -19.71 -18.70
CA ALA A 577 23.18 -19.50 -17.52
C ALA A 577 22.82 -18.18 -16.79
N TRP A 578 22.63 -17.09 -17.54
CA TRP A 578 22.14 -15.82 -16.99
C TRP A 578 20.72 -15.91 -16.44
N MET A 579 19.83 -16.68 -17.07
CA MET A 579 18.49 -16.95 -16.50
C MET A 579 18.61 -17.60 -15.11
N GLY A 580 19.54 -18.53 -14.92
CA GLY A 580 19.77 -19.13 -13.60
C GLY A 580 20.28 -18.14 -12.55
N VAL A 581 21.17 -17.22 -12.93
CA VAL A 581 21.60 -16.10 -12.05
C VAL A 581 20.42 -15.18 -11.71
N MET A 582 19.59 -14.83 -12.70
CA MET A 582 18.40 -14.01 -12.47
C MET A 582 17.41 -14.71 -11.53
N ILE A 583 17.19 -16.02 -11.69
CA ILE A 583 16.35 -16.81 -10.77
C ILE A 583 16.90 -16.74 -9.35
N TYR A 584 18.22 -16.93 -9.19
CA TYR A 584 18.87 -16.85 -7.89
C TYR A 584 18.59 -15.51 -7.20
N LEU A 585 18.86 -14.40 -7.89
CA LEU A 585 18.66 -13.05 -7.33
C LEU A 585 17.18 -12.70 -7.08
N LEU A 586 16.29 -13.03 -8.02
CA LEU A 586 14.85 -12.75 -7.88
C LEU A 586 14.17 -13.64 -6.82
N SER A 587 14.79 -14.75 -6.44
CA SER A 587 14.32 -15.61 -5.35
C SER A 587 14.91 -15.27 -3.98
N ASP A 588 15.90 -14.36 -3.93
CA ASP A 588 16.56 -13.98 -2.69
C ASP A 588 15.58 -13.22 -1.78
N TYR A 589 15.67 -13.47 -0.47
CA TYR A 589 14.79 -12.80 0.49
C TYR A 589 14.95 -11.28 0.44
N ARG A 590 16.14 -10.74 0.11
CA ARG A 590 16.34 -9.28 -0.05
C ARG A 590 15.61 -8.70 -1.25
N PHE A 591 15.26 -9.53 -2.24
CA PHE A 591 14.38 -9.08 -3.32
C PHE A 591 12.92 -9.05 -2.87
N LEU A 592 12.50 -10.02 -2.07
CA LEU A 592 11.11 -10.16 -1.63
C LEU A 592 10.78 -9.23 -0.45
N TYR A 593 11.76 -8.88 0.36
CA TYR A 593 11.66 -7.98 1.50
C TYR A 593 12.25 -6.60 1.17
N GLU A 594 11.78 -5.56 1.86
CA GLU A 594 12.33 -4.19 1.87
C GLU A 594 12.85 -3.82 3.25
#